data_AF-A0A1S4CWJ1-F1
#
_entry.id   AF-A0A1S4CWJ1-F1
#
_cell.length_a   1.000
_cell.length_b   1.000
_cell.length_c   1.000
_cell.angle_alpha   90.00
_cell.angle_beta   90.00
_cell.angle_gamma   90.00
#
_symmetry.space_group_name_H-M   'P 1'
#
loop_
_entity.id
_entity.type
_entity.pdbx_description
1 polymer ?
#
loop_
_entity_poly.entity_id
_entity_poly.type
_entity_poly.pdbx_seq_one_letter_code
_entity_poly.pdbx_strand_id
1 'polypeptide(L)'
;MKLVGFAKRQLQVMRESGWNSLVEDVSLFCVKHDIVIPEMDMNYSRGKSKRKKSSVTYFYHLRVEVFYTVIDLQLSELNNRFSEVNTDILLGMTSLSPNYSFANYDKDRIMKLATHYPNEFTNSMLGDLDLSLTSILTMCERQAMNSLT
;
A
#
# COMPACT_ATOMS: atom_id res chain seq x y z
N MET A 1 -2.80 -1.96 -8.95
CA MET A 1 -1.76 -1.66 -7.93
C MET A 1 -0.93 -2.89 -7.56
N LYS A 2 0.00 -3.33 -8.42
CA LYS A 2 0.77 -4.57 -8.19
C LYS A 2 1.72 -4.47 -6.98
N LEU A 3 2.37 -3.31 -6.82
CA LEU A 3 3.34 -3.08 -5.75
C LEU A 3 2.70 -3.11 -4.35
N VAL A 4 1.52 -2.49 -4.18
CA VAL A 4 0.79 -2.51 -2.90
C VAL A 4 0.41 -3.94 -2.53
N GLY A 5 -0.14 -4.72 -3.46
CA GLY A 5 -0.48 -6.13 -3.22
C GLY A 5 0.75 -7.01 -2.94
N PHE A 6 1.89 -6.71 -3.57
CA PHE A 6 3.16 -7.35 -3.23
C PHE A 6 3.61 -6.99 -1.81
N ALA A 7 3.62 -5.71 -1.44
CA ALA A 7 4.02 -5.24 -0.13
C ALA A 7 3.14 -5.84 0.99
N LYS A 8 1.81 -5.86 0.81
CA LYS A 8 0.89 -6.51 1.75
C LYS A 8 1.22 -7.99 1.97
N ARG A 9 1.49 -8.73 0.89
CA ARG A 9 1.89 -10.15 1.00
C ARG A 9 3.22 -10.32 1.72
N GLN A 10 4.22 -9.50 1.40
CA GLN A 10 5.53 -9.59 2.07
C GLN A 10 5.42 -9.28 3.57
N LEU A 11 4.64 -8.27 3.95
CA LEU A 11 4.37 -7.97 5.35
C LEU A 11 3.68 -9.14 6.06
N GLN A 12 2.70 -9.78 5.41
CA GLN A 12 2.02 -10.95 5.97
C GLN A 12 2.98 -12.12 6.19
N VAL A 13 3.81 -12.44 5.19
CA VAL A 13 4.84 -13.49 5.30
C VAL A 13 5.83 -13.15 6.42
N MET A 14 6.27 -11.90 6.48
CA MET A 14 7.19 -11.43 7.53
C MET A 14 6.60 -11.63 8.93
N ARG A 15 5.29 -11.39 9.10
CA ARG A 15 4.57 -11.60 10.35
C ARG A 15 4.46 -13.07 10.74
N GLU A 16 4.12 -13.93 9.78
CA GLU A 16 3.79 -15.34 10.03
C GLU A 16 5.03 -16.20 10.24
N SER A 17 6.10 -15.97 9.47
CA SER A 17 7.30 -16.80 9.47
C SER A 17 8.62 -16.03 9.51
N GLY A 18 8.62 -14.72 9.29
CA GLY A 18 9.84 -13.91 9.20
C GLY A 18 10.51 -13.55 10.53
N TRP A 19 9.88 -13.83 11.67
CA TRP A 19 10.45 -13.51 12.99
C TRP A 19 11.79 -14.22 13.25
N ASN A 20 11.84 -15.54 13.05
CA ASN A 20 13.02 -16.33 13.39
C ASN A 20 14.22 -15.94 12.51
N SER A 21 14.01 -15.80 11.19
CA SER A 21 15.05 -15.37 10.26
C SER A 21 15.56 -13.97 10.58
N LEU A 22 14.67 -13.03 10.95
CA LEU A 22 15.07 -11.69 11.36
C LEU A 22 15.95 -11.73 12.62
N VAL A 23 15.55 -12.51 13.63
CA VAL A 23 16.33 -12.64 14.86
C VAL A 23 17.69 -13.24 14.58
N GLU A 24 17.78 -14.23 13.69
CA GLU A 24 19.06 -14.83 13.28
C GLU A 24 19.96 -13.79 12.60
N ASP A 25 19.46 -13.07 11.60
CA ASP A 25 20.20 -12.02 10.89
C ASP A 25 20.67 -10.90 11.83
N VAL A 26 19.80 -10.44 12.73
CA VAL A 26 20.13 -9.41 13.73
C VAL A 26 21.14 -9.95 14.73
N SER A 27 21.05 -11.21 15.14
CA SER A 27 22.03 -11.82 16.04
C SER A 27 23.40 -11.92 15.40
N LEU A 28 23.47 -12.34 14.13
CA LEU A 28 24.70 -12.37 13.35
C LEU A 28 25.31 -10.96 13.21
N PHE A 29 24.48 -9.95 12.95
CA PHE A 29 24.91 -8.57 12.91
C PHE A 29 25.47 -8.11 14.26
N CYS A 30 24.79 -8.38 15.36
CA CYS A 30 25.23 -8.02 16.71
C CYS A 30 26.58 -8.67 17.05
N VAL A 31 26.74 -9.97 16.78
CA VAL A 31 28.00 -10.69 16.99
C VAL A 31 29.13 -10.09 16.16
N LYS A 32 28.87 -9.78 14.89
CA LYS A 32 29.87 -9.17 13.99
C LYS A 32 30.36 -7.80 14.47
N HIS A 33 29.53 -7.08 15.23
CA HIS A 33 29.80 -5.71 15.68
C HIS A 33 30.00 -5.59 17.19
N ASP A 34 30.25 -6.72 17.88
CA ASP A 34 30.45 -6.79 19.34
C ASP A 34 29.31 -6.12 20.16
N ILE A 35 28.09 -6.16 19.62
CA ILE A 35 26.89 -5.67 20.30
C ILE A 35 26.36 -6.77 21.20
N VAL A 36 26.29 -6.49 22.51
CA VAL A 36 25.76 -7.43 23.50
C VAL A 36 24.27 -7.66 23.26
N ILE A 37 23.90 -8.91 22.97
CA ILE A 37 22.52 -9.34 22.88
C ILE A 37 21.97 -9.52 24.32
N PRO A 38 20.84 -8.89 24.67
CA PRO A 38 20.25 -9.05 25.99
C PRO A 38 19.74 -10.48 26.21
N GLU A 39 19.70 -10.91 27.46
CA GLU A 39 19.10 -12.19 27.85
C GLU A 39 17.58 -12.16 27.56
N MET A 40 17.16 -12.93 26.56
CA MET A 40 15.81 -12.84 25.98
C MET A 40 14.70 -13.30 26.94
N ASP A 41 15.02 -14.19 27.88
CA ASP A 41 14.09 -14.72 28.88
C ASP A 41 13.97 -13.82 30.12
N MET A 42 14.81 -12.79 30.24
CA MET A 42 14.70 -11.84 31.34
C MET A 42 13.47 -10.96 31.19
N ASN A 43 12.92 -10.55 32.32
CA ASN A 43 11.78 -9.63 32.33
C ASN A 43 12.17 -8.30 31.68
N TYR A 44 11.39 -7.91 30.68
CA TYR A 44 11.50 -6.61 30.04
C TYR A 44 11.34 -5.50 31.09
N SER A 45 12.16 -4.46 31.04
CA SER A 45 12.08 -3.34 31.98
C SER A 45 11.99 -2.04 31.19
N ARG A 46 10.81 -1.42 31.18
CA ARG A 46 10.59 -0.17 30.46
C ARG A 46 11.26 1.00 31.21
N GLY A 47 12.46 1.37 30.78
CA GLY A 47 13.23 2.51 31.30
C GLY A 47 14.06 2.20 32.57
N LYS A 48 14.54 3.25 33.25
CA LYS A 48 15.45 3.14 34.42
C LYS A 48 14.76 2.69 35.72
N SER A 49 13.43 2.59 35.75
CA SER A 49 12.69 2.21 36.96
C SER A 49 12.59 0.70 37.09
N LYS A 50 13.54 0.09 37.82
CA LYS A 50 13.48 -1.32 38.22
C LYS A 50 12.33 -1.65 39.20
N ARG A 51 11.56 -0.64 39.65
CA ARG A 51 10.50 -0.82 40.67
C ARG A 51 9.22 -1.43 40.13
N LYS A 52 8.98 -1.40 38.81
CA LYS A 52 7.90 -2.15 38.16
C LYS A 52 8.50 -3.27 37.33
N LYS A 53 8.58 -4.45 37.93
CA LYS A 53 8.94 -5.68 37.22
C LYS A 53 7.86 -5.90 36.15
N SER A 54 8.20 -5.84 34.87
CA SER A 54 7.26 -6.32 33.85
C SER A 54 7.02 -7.80 34.07
N SER A 55 5.80 -8.25 33.81
CA SER A 55 5.44 -9.67 33.77
C SER A 55 5.86 -10.35 32.46
N VAL A 56 6.45 -9.59 31.54
CA VAL A 56 6.70 -9.98 30.15
C VAL A 56 8.21 -10.07 29.89
N THR A 57 8.65 -11.07 29.12
CA THR A 57 10.06 -11.27 28.73
C THR A 57 10.50 -10.33 27.60
N TYR A 58 11.81 -10.11 27.43
CA TYR A 58 12.34 -9.37 26.27
C TYR A 58 11.90 -10.01 24.95
N PHE A 59 11.92 -11.34 24.87
CA PHE A 59 11.46 -12.07 23.68
C PHE A 59 10.01 -11.71 23.31
N TYR A 60 9.09 -11.78 24.28
CA TYR A 60 7.69 -11.47 24.03
C TYR A 60 7.50 -10.00 23.65
N HIS A 61 8.14 -9.08 24.39
CA HIS A 61 8.01 -7.66 24.10
C HIS A 61 8.45 -7.33 22.67
N LEU A 62 9.62 -7.81 22.25
CA LEU A 62 10.13 -7.55 20.91
C LEU A 62 9.29 -8.23 19.82
N ARG A 63 8.85 -9.48 20.04
CA ARG A 63 8.09 -10.23 19.04
C ARG A 63 6.65 -9.74 18.89
N VAL A 64 5.94 -9.62 20.00
CA VAL A 64 4.49 -9.39 20.00
C VAL A 64 4.18 -7.90 20.06
N GLU A 65 4.72 -7.21 21.06
CA GLU A 65 4.38 -5.80 21.31
C GLU A 65 5.06 -4.85 20.33
N VAL A 66 6.21 -5.23 19.76
CA VAL A 66 6.91 -4.44 18.76
C VAL A 66 6.69 -5.00 17.36
N PHE A 67 7.27 -6.16 17.05
CA PHE A 67 7.35 -6.66 15.68
C PHE A 67 5.97 -6.92 15.05
N TYR A 68 5.09 -7.70 15.70
CA TYR A 68 3.74 -7.93 15.18
C TYR A 68 2.92 -6.65 15.13
N THR A 69 2.98 -5.83 16.18
CA THR A 69 2.23 -4.57 16.24
C THR A 69 2.61 -3.64 15.09
N VAL A 70 3.91 -3.48 14.79
CA VAL A 70 4.36 -2.65 13.67
C VAL A 70 3.84 -3.18 12.34
N ILE A 71 3.95 -4.50 12.10
CA ILE A 71 3.47 -5.09 10.84
C ILE A 71 1.95 -4.96 10.71
N ASP A 72 1.20 -5.21 11.77
CA ASP A 72 -0.26 -5.11 11.79
C ASP A 72 -0.73 -3.67 11.54
N LEU A 73 -0.04 -2.68 12.11
CA LEU A 73 -0.29 -1.27 11.82
C LEU A 73 -0.04 -0.94 10.34
N GLN A 74 1.08 -1.40 9.77
CA GLN A 74 1.38 -1.17 8.35
C GLN A 74 0.36 -1.84 7.43
N LEU A 75 -0.03 -3.08 7.72
CA LEU A 75 -1.06 -3.79 6.97
C LEU A 75 -2.41 -3.09 7.04
N SER A 76 -2.83 -2.69 8.24
CA SER A 76 -4.06 -1.92 8.47
C SER A 76 -4.06 -0.62 7.66
N GLU A 77 -2.98 0.14 7.72
CA GLU A 77 -2.85 1.40 6.99
C GLU A 77 -2.92 1.19 5.46
N LEU A 78 -2.22 0.18 4.94
CA LEU A 78 -2.27 -0.15 3.52
C LEU A 78 -3.66 -0.65 3.10
N ASN A 79 -4.40 -1.32 3.98
CA ASN A 79 -5.77 -1.75 3.70
C ASN A 79 -6.74 -0.57 3.69
N ASN A 80 -6.58 0.38 4.61
CA ASN A 80 -7.43 1.57 4.69
C ASN A 80 -7.16 2.52 3.52
N ARG A 81 -5.90 2.79 3.18
CA ARG A 81 -5.54 3.70 2.10
C ARG A 81 -5.86 3.12 0.72
N PHE A 82 -5.60 1.83 0.52
CA PHE A 82 -5.82 1.13 -0.74
C PHE A 82 -6.98 0.15 -0.63
N SER A 83 -8.13 0.67 -0.20
CA SER A 83 -9.42 -0.02 -0.31
C SER A 83 -9.80 -0.20 -1.78
N GLU A 84 -10.82 -1.01 -2.05
CA GLU A 84 -11.34 -1.20 -3.41
C GLU A 84 -11.74 0.16 -4.04
N VAL A 85 -12.53 0.95 -3.32
CA VAL A 85 -12.99 2.28 -3.76
C VAL A 85 -11.81 3.24 -3.99
N ASN A 86 -10.88 3.36 -3.05
CA ASN A 86 -9.75 4.28 -3.21
C ASN A 86 -8.82 3.85 -4.34
N THR A 87 -8.69 2.54 -4.56
CA THR A 87 -7.92 1.98 -5.67
C THR A 87 -8.57 2.32 -7.00
N ASP A 88 -9.89 2.16 -7.11
CA ASP A 88 -10.65 2.51 -8.31
C ASP A 88 -10.55 4.00 -8.62
N ILE A 89 -10.70 4.86 -7.60
CA ILE A 89 -10.52 6.30 -7.73
C ILE A 89 -9.14 6.63 -8.27
N LEU A 90 -8.07 6.08 -7.67
CA LEU A 90 -6.70 6.36 -8.12
C LEU A 90 -6.48 5.86 -9.55
N LEU A 91 -6.99 4.68 -9.90
CA LEU A 91 -6.88 4.14 -11.26
C LEU A 91 -7.65 5.01 -12.28
N GLY A 92 -8.83 5.52 -11.91
CA GLY A 92 -9.56 6.52 -12.69
C GLY A 92 -8.72 7.77 -12.93
N MET A 93 -8.13 8.34 -11.87
CA MET A 93 -7.26 9.51 -11.99
C MET A 93 -6.04 9.26 -12.87
N THR A 94 -5.42 8.07 -12.78
CA THR A 94 -4.29 7.72 -13.65
C THR A 94 -4.67 7.64 -15.12
N SER A 95 -5.95 7.37 -15.42
CA SER A 95 -6.47 7.29 -16.79
C SER A 95 -6.58 8.68 -17.46
N LEU A 96 -6.58 9.74 -16.65
CA LEU A 96 -6.53 11.13 -17.10
C LEU A 96 -5.09 11.67 -17.23
N SER A 97 -4.08 10.84 -16.99
CA SER A 97 -2.68 11.26 -17.04
C SER A 97 -2.27 11.61 -18.47
N PRO A 98 -1.69 12.80 -18.73
CA PRO A 98 -1.23 13.19 -20.05
C PRO A 98 0.07 12.46 -20.48
N ASN A 99 0.66 11.67 -19.59
CA ASN A 99 1.94 11.01 -19.84
C ASN A 99 1.86 10.07 -21.04
N TYR A 100 2.94 10.08 -21.86
CA TYR A 100 3.06 9.25 -23.06
C TYR A 100 1.84 9.36 -23.98
N SER A 101 1.35 10.58 -24.21
CA SER A 101 0.17 10.85 -25.04
C SER A 101 -1.07 10.13 -24.56
N PHE A 102 -1.37 10.23 -23.25
CA PHE A 102 -2.49 9.55 -22.60
C PHE A 102 -2.43 8.01 -22.73
N ALA A 103 -1.25 7.40 -22.65
CA ALA A 103 -1.09 5.95 -22.78
C ALA A 103 -1.91 5.11 -21.77
N ASN A 104 -2.30 5.71 -20.63
CA ASN A 104 -3.11 5.06 -19.61
C ASN A 104 -4.62 5.33 -19.77
N TYR A 105 -5.04 6.00 -20.84
CA TYR A 105 -6.43 6.33 -21.09
C TYR A 105 -7.30 5.07 -21.09
N ASP A 106 -8.36 5.12 -20.30
CA ASP A 106 -9.33 4.05 -20.13
C ASP A 106 -10.68 4.71 -19.86
N LYS A 107 -11.56 4.72 -20.88
CA LYS A 107 -12.86 5.37 -20.82
C LYS A 107 -13.70 4.82 -19.67
N ASP A 108 -13.74 3.50 -19.51
CA ASP A 108 -14.58 2.84 -18.50
C ASP A 108 -14.13 3.21 -17.09
N ARG A 109 -12.83 3.36 -16.86
CA ARG A 109 -12.30 3.83 -15.57
C ARG A 109 -12.62 5.28 -15.29
N ILE A 110 -12.58 6.14 -16.30
CA ILE A 110 -12.96 7.56 -16.15
C ILE A 110 -14.47 7.65 -15.86
N MET A 111 -15.29 6.86 -16.53
CA MET A 111 -16.72 6.77 -16.25
C MET A 111 -16.99 6.28 -14.83
N LYS A 112 -16.32 5.20 -14.39
CA LYS A 112 -16.42 4.71 -13.01
C LYS A 112 -15.98 5.76 -11.99
N LEU A 113 -14.93 6.53 -12.27
CA LEU A 113 -14.50 7.64 -11.43
C LEU A 113 -15.63 8.67 -11.23
N ALA A 114 -16.28 9.09 -12.31
CA ALA A 114 -17.37 10.07 -12.24
C ALA A 114 -18.55 9.57 -11.39
N THR A 115 -18.84 8.25 -11.40
CA THR A 115 -19.89 7.68 -10.55
C THR A 115 -19.61 7.75 -9.04
N HIS A 116 -18.35 7.93 -8.63
CA HIS A 116 -18.00 8.12 -7.22
C HIS A 116 -18.33 9.54 -6.70
N TYR A 117 -18.69 10.48 -7.58
CA TYR A 117 -19.02 11.87 -7.24
C TYR A 117 -20.47 12.23 -7.62
N PRO A 118 -21.49 11.60 -7.00
CA PRO A 118 -22.89 11.76 -7.40
C PRO A 118 -23.45 13.18 -7.20
N ASN A 119 -22.80 14.00 -6.36
CA ASN A 119 -23.18 15.40 -6.15
C ASN A 119 -22.65 16.33 -7.27
N GLU A 120 -21.63 15.88 -8.01
CA GLU A 120 -20.95 16.67 -9.05
C GLU A 120 -21.38 16.19 -10.44
N PHE A 121 -21.69 14.89 -10.58
CA PHE A 121 -22.13 14.28 -11.83
C PHE A 121 -23.55 13.73 -11.69
N THR A 122 -24.52 14.44 -12.28
CA THR A 122 -25.87 13.90 -12.49
C THR A 122 -25.87 12.84 -13.59
N ASN A 123 -26.92 12.02 -13.67
CA ASN A 123 -27.05 11.00 -14.73
C ASN A 123 -26.99 11.59 -16.15
N SER A 124 -27.51 12.80 -16.36
CA SER A 124 -27.39 13.48 -17.66
C SER A 124 -25.94 13.87 -17.96
N MET A 125 -25.24 14.42 -16.96
CA MET A 125 -23.81 14.78 -17.09
C MET A 125 -22.93 13.56 -17.34
N LEU A 126 -23.27 12.39 -16.77
CA LEU A 126 -22.58 11.13 -17.09
C LEU A 126 -22.80 10.72 -18.55
N GLY A 127 -24.01 10.88 -19.09
CA GLY A 127 -24.28 10.65 -20.51
C GLY A 127 -23.48 11.58 -21.42
N ASP A 128 -23.44 12.88 -21.09
CA ASP A 128 -22.68 13.89 -21.84
C ASP A 128 -21.16 13.62 -21.78
N LEU A 129 -20.66 13.19 -20.62
CA LEU A 129 -19.27 12.79 -20.42
C LEU A 129 -18.92 11.57 -21.27
N ASP A 130 -19.78 10.55 -21.30
CA ASP A 130 -19.57 9.33 -22.10
C ASP A 130 -19.43 9.64 -23.60
N LEU A 131 -20.31 10.49 -24.12
CA LEU A 131 -20.28 10.95 -25.51
C LEU A 131 -19.00 11.74 -25.79
N SER A 132 -18.63 12.65 -24.88
CA SER A 132 -17.43 13.49 -25.01
C SER A 132 -16.15 12.66 -25.05
N LEU A 133 -16.02 11.69 -24.14
CA LEU A 133 -14.87 10.77 -24.08
C LEU A 133 -14.78 9.89 -25.33
N THR A 134 -15.91 9.42 -25.86
CA THR A 134 -15.96 8.65 -27.11
C THR A 134 -15.48 9.48 -28.29
N SER A 135 -15.94 10.73 -28.37
CA SER A 135 -15.51 11.67 -29.42
C SER A 135 -14.00 11.87 -29.40
N ILE A 136 -13.40 12.11 -28.23
CA ILE A 136 -11.94 12.30 -28.08
C ILE A 136 -11.17 11.07 -28.59
N LEU A 137 -11.60 9.86 -28.23
CA LEU A 137 -11.01 8.60 -28.70
C LEU A 137 -11.00 8.54 -30.23
N THR A 138 -12.16 8.77 -30.86
CA THR A 138 -12.29 8.74 -32.32
C THR A 138 -11.46 9.81 -33.02
N MET A 139 -11.29 10.99 -32.41
CA MET A 139 -10.42 12.04 -32.95
C MET A 139 -8.95 11.66 -32.88
N CYS A 140 -8.50 11.10 -31.76
CA CYS A 140 -7.12 10.64 -31.59
C CYS A 140 -6.75 9.51 -32.57
N GLU A 141 -7.64 8.54 -32.78
CA GLU A 141 -7.44 7.45 -33.74
C GLU A 141 -7.33 7.97 -35.18
N ARG A 142 -8.20 8.91 -35.58
CA ARG A 142 -8.15 9.55 -36.90
C ARG A 142 -6.85 10.35 -37.10
N GLN A 143 -6.39 11.07 -36.08
CA GLN A 143 -5.16 11.84 -36.16
C GLN A 143 -3.92 10.94 -36.28
N ALA A 144 -3.88 9.82 -35.55
CA ALA A 144 -2.80 8.84 -35.65
C ALA A 144 -2.73 8.20 -37.05
N MET A 145 -3.88 7.84 -37.64
CA MET A 145 -3.96 7.32 -39.01
C MET A 145 -3.47 8.33 -40.05
N ASN A 146 -3.82 9.60 -39.91
CA ASN A 146 -3.40 10.66 -40.84
C ASN A 146 -1.91 11.03 -40.72
N SER A 147 -1.25 10.72 -39.61
CA SER A 147 0.19 10.95 -39.42
C SER A 147 1.11 9.85 -39.96
N LEU A 148 0.53 8.73 -40.44
CA LEU A 148 1.25 7.60 -41.05
C LEU A 148 1.18 7.58 -42.59
N THR A 149 0.45 8.54 -43.18
CA THR A 149 0.33 8.77 -44.64
C THR A 149 1.05 10.04 -45.04
#